data_AF-A0A354G4K6-F1
#
_entry.id   AF-A0A354G4K6-F1
#
_cell.length_a   1.000
_cell.length_b   1.000
_cell.length_c   1.000
_cell.angle_alpha   90.00
_cell.angle_beta   90.00
_cell.angle_gamma   90.00
#
_symmetry.space_group_name_H-M   'P 1'
#
loop_
_entity.id
_entity.type
_entity.pdbx_description
1 polymer ?
#
loop_
_entity_poly.entity_id
_entity_poly.type
_entity_poly.pdbx_seq_one_letter_code
_entity_poly.pdbx_strand_id
1 'polypeptide(L)' 'MSDTTSVFLKDLNEDQVAAVSHYLGPALVVAGPGSGKTRVLTHRVAFLIEEKKV' A
#
# COMPACT_ATOMS: atom_id res chain seq x y z
N MET A 1 15.55 -12.59 6.68
CA MET A 1 14.69 -12.09 5.58
C MET A 1 13.34 -11.75 6.18
N SER A 2 13.30 -10.69 7.00
CA SER A 2 12.14 -10.39 7.86
C SER A 2 11.90 -8.88 8.08
N ASP A 3 12.62 -7.99 7.39
CA ASP A 3 12.58 -6.54 7.68
C ASP A 3 11.97 -5.67 6.56
N THR A 4 11.62 -6.24 5.39
CA THR A 4 11.18 -5.43 4.22
C THR A 4 9.71 -5.01 4.29
N THR A 5 8.82 -5.87 4.83
CA THR A 5 7.37 -5.62 4.89
C THR A 5 7.04 -4.30 5.59
N SER A 6 7.82 -3.98 6.62
CA SER A 6 7.69 -2.76 7.42
C SER A 6 7.98 -1.49 6.62
N VAL A 7 8.92 -1.52 5.68
CA VAL A 7 9.38 -0.30 4.97
C VAL A 7 8.30 0.29 4.08
N PHE A 8 7.56 -0.55 3.34
CA PHE A 8 6.51 -0.07 2.44
C PHE A 8 5.20 0.31 3.14
N LEU A 9 5.02 -0.12 4.39
CA LEU A 9 3.88 0.29 5.22
C LEU A 9 4.26 1.47 6.15
N LYS A 10 5.53 1.85 6.18
CA LYS A 10 6.03 2.93 7.04
C LYS A 10 5.44 4.28 6.65
N ASP A 11 5.14 5.09 7.67
CA ASP A 11 4.67 6.47 7.57
C ASP A 11 3.33 6.60 6.80
N LEU A 12 2.55 5.53 6.72
CA LEU A 12 1.19 5.50 6.21
C LEU A 12 0.20 5.48 7.39
N ASN A 13 -0.98 6.07 7.20
CA ASN A 13 -2.08 5.91 8.15
C ASN A 13 -2.79 4.56 7.93
N GLU A 14 -3.73 4.21 8.82
CA GLU A 14 -4.43 2.92 8.79
C GLU A 14 -5.19 2.66 7.48
N ASP A 15 -5.91 3.65 6.95
CA ASP A 15 -6.63 3.54 5.68
C ASP A 15 -5.67 3.32 4.49
N GLN A 16 -4.54 4.01 4.50
CA GLN A 16 -3.50 3.87 3.48
C GLN A 16 -2.82 2.50 3.58
N VAL A 17 -2.55 2.00 4.79
CA VAL A 17 -2.03 0.63 5.01
C VAL A 17 -3.02 -0.41 4.49
N ALA A 18 -4.31 -0.27 4.76
CA ALA A 18 -5.34 -1.16 4.23
C ALA A 18 -5.36 -1.13 2.68
N ALA A 19 -5.30 0.07 2.10
CA ALA A 19 -5.24 0.26 0.65
C ALA A 19 -3.95 -0.29 0.01
N VAL A 20 -2.81 -0.25 0.70
CA VAL A 20 -1.53 -0.81 0.20
C VAL A 20 -1.49 -2.32 0.32
N SER A 21 -1.95 -2.86 1.45
CA SER A 21 -1.85 -4.29 1.79
C SER A 21 -2.93 -5.17 1.16
N HIS A 22 -4.03 -4.59 0.66
CA HIS A 22 -5.08 -5.34 -0.04
C HIS A 22 -4.51 -6.13 -1.22
N TYR A 23 -4.74 -7.44 -1.31
CA TYR A 23 -4.07 -8.29 -2.31
C TYR A 23 -5.03 -8.95 -3.30
N LEU A 24 -6.17 -9.45 -2.81
CA LEU A 24 -7.04 -10.31 -3.59
C LEU A 24 -8.34 -9.61 -3.95
N GLY A 25 -8.74 -9.73 -5.21
CA GLY A 25 -9.98 -9.19 -5.73
C GLY A 25 -9.95 -7.67 -5.97
N PRO A 26 -11.00 -7.13 -6.62
CA PRO A 26 -11.10 -5.71 -6.89
C PRO A 26 -11.14 -4.86 -5.62
N ALA A 27 -10.60 -3.64 -5.67
CA ALA A 27 -10.70 -2.66 -4.59
C ALA A 27 -11.06 -1.28 -5.13
N LEU A 28 -11.83 -0.53 -4.34
CA LEU A 28 -12.14 0.88 -4.55
C LEU A 28 -11.58 1.67 -3.37
N VAL A 29 -10.69 2.61 -3.64
CA VAL A 29 -10.12 3.53 -2.64
C VAL A 29 -10.64 4.93 -2.94
N VAL A 30 -11.52 5.44 -2.08
CA VAL A 30 -12.05 6.80 -2.20
C VAL A 30 -11.14 7.75 -1.41
N ALA A 31 -10.68 8.81 -2.07
CA ALA A 31 -9.64 9.67 -1.53
C ALA A 31 -9.84 11.14 -1.91
N GLY A 32 -9.78 12.03 -0.91
CA GLY A 32 -9.89 13.47 -1.12
C GLY A 32 -8.64 14.13 -1.72
N PRO A 33 -8.68 15.46 -1.96
CA PRO A 33 -7.48 16.24 -2.27
C PRO A 33 -6.43 16.11 -1.15
N GLY A 34 -5.13 16.05 -1.51
CA GLY A 34 -4.03 16.00 -0.54
C GLY A 34 -3.86 14.69 0.27
N SER A 35 -4.77 13.72 0.16
CA SER A 35 -4.74 12.50 0.99
C SER A 35 -3.67 11.45 0.65
N GLY A 36 -2.70 11.79 -0.22
CA GLY A 36 -1.60 10.89 -0.57
C GLY A 36 -1.93 9.80 -1.60
N LYS A 37 -2.93 9.98 -2.47
CA LYS A 37 -3.34 9.03 -3.54
C LYS A 37 -2.16 8.40 -4.30
N THR A 38 -1.27 9.23 -4.83
CA THR A 38 -0.09 8.77 -5.57
C THR A 38 0.84 7.96 -4.68
N ARG A 39 1.06 8.40 -3.43
CA ARG A 39 1.89 7.68 -2.46
C ARG A 39 1.33 6.29 -2.17
N VAL A 40 0.02 6.17 -1.97
CA VAL A 40 -0.66 4.88 -1.77
C VAL A 40 -0.45 3.97 -2.97
N LEU A 41 -0.65 4.46 -4.20
CA LEU A 41 -0.46 3.64 -5.40
C LEU A 41 1.00 3.17 -5.56
N THR A 42 1.97 4.05 -5.31
CA THR A 42 3.39 3.69 -5.39
C THR A 42 3.77 2.65 -4.33
N HIS A 43 3.37 2.87 -3.08
CA HIS A 43 3.63 1.92 -2.00
C HIS A 43 2.94 0.58 -2.25
N ARG A 44 1.73 0.58 -2.82
CA ARG A 44 0.98 -0.63 -3.20
C ARG A 44 1.72 -1.46 -4.24
N VAL A 45 2.20 -0.84 -5.31
CA VAL A 45 2.96 -1.56 -6.35
C VAL A 45 4.24 -2.17 -5.76
N ALA A 46 5.00 -1.40 -4.98
CA ALA A 46 6.21 -1.90 -4.33
C ALA A 46 5.92 -3.07 -3.37
N PHE A 47 4.87 -2.94 -2.55
CA PHE A 47 4.43 -3.99 -1.63
C PHE A 47 4.02 -5.27 -2.37
N LEU A 48 3.28 -5.17 -3.48
CA LEU A 48 2.88 -6.34 -4.26
C LEU A 48 4.07 -7.08 -4.86
N ILE A 49 5.06 -6.36 -5.39
CA ILE A 49 6.27 -6.95 -5.96
C ILE A 49 7.09 -7.66 -4.87
N GLU A 50 7.38 -6.97 -3.76
CA GLU A 50 8.33 -7.49 -2.76
C GLU A 50 7.69 -8.53 -1.83
N GLU A 51 6.46 -8.28 -1.37
CA GLU A 51 5.80 -9.11 -0.35
C GLU A 51 4.88 -10.18 -0.94
N LYS A 52 4.22 -9.87 -2.06
CA LYS A 52 3.30 -10.82 -2.74
C LYS A 52 3.95 -11.52 -3.93
N LYS A 53 5.13 -11.07 -4.36
CA LYS A 53 5.90 -11.65 -5.48
C LYS A 53 5.07 -11.76 -6.76
N VAL A 54 4.37 -10.67 -7.08
CA VAL A 54 3.57 -10.49 -8.31
C VAL A 54 4.27 -9.58 -9.29
#